data_AF-A0A812IT66-F1
#
_entry.id   AF-A0A812IT66-F1
#
_cell.length_a   1.000
_cell.length_b   1.000
_cell.length_c   1.000
_cell.angle_alpha   90.00
_cell.angle_beta   90.00
_cell.angle_gamma   90.00
#
_symmetry.space_group_name_H-M   'P 1'
#
loop_
_entity.id
_entity.type
_entity.pdbx_description
1 polymer ?
#
loop_
_entity_poly.entity_id
_entity_poly.type
_entity_poly.pdbx_seq_one_letter_code
_entity_poly.pdbx_strand_id
1 'polypeptide(L)'
;MLSLILLWAAFPWKALTAREYSMQLLQHKMVLSGPELRLEKAEPLDWLHFPKSGSSLINALVHLPGVCPLLGNLTLDEELLGPCWLEVWYKDYCVKLCQADKFSCPPNASLPHRPMVNFSAQKGHLVGMFRDPDQRILSGYHDDFNNFAAVGYIDHLVEDMLSDPDLDMENCTASVRGLAKVPILDFAEAWKGGMTYQLVTEHPTTQTLDPKRPRMTHADAEEAARRVREGFAFVGITEEWDLSMCLLHKMFGGVCQASDFINMNPTYHGKSAEMDYDTSELHGWHDDVDEVVYAAALGVFRQNLIAYNVSHEACRDCYRIAADLGGSKQLRKHI
;
A
#
# COMPACT_ATOMS: atom_id res chain seq x y z
N MET A 1 -33.63 56.58 -17.17
CA MET A 1 -34.18 55.28 -17.60
C MET A 1 -33.05 54.41 -18.09
N LEU A 2 -32.50 53.54 -17.24
CA LEU A 2 -31.60 52.45 -17.62
C LEU A 2 -31.69 51.42 -16.49
N SER A 3 -32.46 50.35 -16.73
CA SER A 3 -32.68 49.25 -15.80
C SER A 3 -31.43 48.36 -15.75
N LEU A 4 -30.85 48.17 -14.56
CA LEU A 4 -29.95 47.04 -14.30
C LEU A 4 -30.82 45.82 -13.95
N ILE A 5 -30.80 44.82 -14.82
CA ILE A 5 -31.35 43.49 -14.56
C ILE A 5 -30.24 42.66 -13.89
N LEU A 6 -30.44 42.29 -12.63
CA LEU A 6 -29.63 41.32 -11.90
C LEU A 6 -29.92 39.91 -12.42
N LEU A 7 -28.98 39.32 -13.16
CA LEU A 7 -28.97 37.90 -13.49
C LEU A 7 -28.49 37.11 -12.26
N TRP A 8 -29.42 36.53 -11.51
CA TRP A 8 -29.13 35.47 -10.56
C TRP A 8 -28.86 34.18 -11.33
N ALA A 9 -27.60 33.78 -11.45
CA ALA A 9 -27.23 32.45 -11.88
C ALA A 9 -27.57 31.47 -10.74
N ALA A 10 -28.70 30.78 -10.86
CA ALA A 10 -29.05 29.65 -10.00
C ALA A 10 -28.08 28.50 -10.31
N PHE A 11 -27.09 28.29 -9.45
CA PHE A 11 -26.34 27.03 -9.40
C PHE A 11 -27.33 25.91 -9.00
N PRO A 12 -27.44 24.82 -9.77
CA PRO A 12 -28.29 23.71 -9.37
C PRO A 12 -27.60 22.97 -8.21
N TRP A 13 -28.08 23.19 -6.99
CA TRP A 13 -27.86 22.24 -5.91
C TRP A 13 -28.47 20.90 -6.34
N LYS A 14 -27.64 19.96 -6.80
CA LYS A 14 -28.05 18.57 -6.91
C LYS A 14 -28.31 18.07 -5.49
N ALA A 15 -29.57 17.76 -5.20
CA ALA A 15 -29.94 17.10 -3.96
C ALA A 15 -29.26 15.71 -3.93
N LEU A 16 -28.53 15.44 -2.86
CA LEU A 16 -27.94 14.12 -2.61
C LEU A 16 -29.06 13.08 -2.51
N THR A 17 -28.83 11.92 -3.09
CA THR A 17 -29.73 10.77 -3.04
C THR A 17 -29.81 10.21 -1.60
N ALA A 18 -30.89 9.50 -1.27
CA ALA A 18 -31.05 8.89 0.05
C ALA A 18 -29.92 7.90 0.40
N ARG A 19 -29.32 7.26 -0.61
CA ARG A 19 -28.15 6.38 -0.47
C ARG A 19 -26.89 7.17 -0.11
N GLU A 20 -26.68 8.32 -0.76
CA GLU A 20 -25.56 9.22 -0.45
C GLU A 20 -25.68 9.82 0.96
N TYR A 21 -26.90 10.21 1.38
CA TYR A 21 -27.17 10.65 2.75
C TYR A 21 -26.88 9.56 3.80
N SER A 22 -27.31 8.32 3.54
CA SER A 22 -27.08 7.18 4.45
C SER A 22 -25.59 6.87 4.61
N MET A 23 -24.82 6.90 3.51
CA MET A 23 -23.37 6.72 3.52
C MET A 23 -22.65 7.85 4.28
N GLN A 24 -23.04 9.10 4.07
CA GLN A 24 -22.48 10.24 4.81
C GLN A 24 -22.75 10.14 6.32
N LEU A 25 -23.95 9.70 6.72
CA LEU A 25 -24.29 9.49 8.14
C LEU A 25 -23.51 8.35 8.79
N LEU A 26 -23.27 7.26 8.07
CA LEU A 26 -22.44 6.15 8.55
C LEU A 26 -20.97 6.57 8.69
N GLN A 27 -20.41 7.24 7.69
CA GLN A 27 -19.05 7.81 7.76
C GLN A 27 -18.92 8.80 8.92
N HIS A 28 -19.90 9.69 9.12
CA HIS A 28 -19.89 10.63 10.23
C HIS A 28 -20.01 9.94 11.60
N LYS A 29 -20.80 8.85 11.72
CA LYS A 29 -20.85 8.05 12.96
C LYS A 29 -19.53 7.34 13.26
N MET A 30 -18.79 6.91 12.25
CA MET A 30 -17.45 6.34 12.45
C MET A 30 -16.44 7.40 12.86
N VAL A 31 -16.46 8.59 12.28
CA VAL A 31 -15.60 9.72 12.68
C VAL A 31 -15.86 10.15 14.13
N LEU A 32 -17.11 10.06 14.59
CA LEU A 32 -17.48 10.36 15.97
C LEU A 32 -17.15 9.22 16.97
N SER A 33 -16.86 8.02 16.48
CA SER A 33 -16.41 6.93 17.36
C SER A 33 -14.92 7.04 17.68
N GLY A 34 -14.56 6.67 18.91
CA GLY A 34 -13.16 6.60 19.35
C GLY A 34 -12.31 5.69 18.45
N PRO A 35 -10.99 5.89 18.41
CA PRO A 35 -10.08 5.07 17.59
C PRO A 35 -10.20 3.56 17.86
N GLU A 36 -10.42 3.17 19.12
CA GLU A 36 -10.53 1.76 19.51
C GLU A 36 -11.74 1.07 18.85
N LEU A 37 -12.90 1.74 18.81
CA LEU A 37 -14.10 1.19 18.16
C LEU A 37 -13.97 1.16 16.63
N ARG A 38 -13.17 2.07 16.05
CA ARG A 38 -12.90 2.06 14.60
C ARG A 38 -11.99 0.90 14.22
N LEU A 39 -10.95 0.64 15.02
CA LEU A 39 -10.09 -0.52 14.83
C LEU A 39 -10.88 -1.82 14.98
N GLU A 40 -11.67 -1.97 16.06
CA GLU A 40 -12.50 -3.17 16.27
C GLU A 40 -13.44 -3.49 15.09
N LYS A 41 -13.97 -2.46 14.42
CA LYS A 41 -14.83 -2.64 13.24
C LYS A 41 -14.05 -2.99 11.96
N ALA A 42 -12.79 -2.59 11.89
CA ALA A 42 -11.91 -2.91 10.78
C ALA A 42 -11.27 -4.30 10.93
N GLU A 43 -11.28 -4.86 12.14
CA GLU A 43 -10.69 -6.16 12.44
C GLU A 43 -11.53 -7.35 11.94
N PRO A 44 -10.91 -8.43 11.45
CA PRO A 44 -9.45 -8.59 11.28
C PRO A 44 -8.93 -7.72 10.14
N LEU A 45 -7.82 -7.01 10.37
CA LEU A 45 -7.19 -6.20 9.32
C LEU A 45 -6.64 -7.11 8.23
N ASP A 46 -6.99 -6.80 6.98
CA ASP A 46 -6.56 -7.55 5.81
C ASP A 46 -5.69 -6.67 4.91
N TRP A 47 -4.38 -6.86 5.00
CA TRP A 47 -3.43 -6.02 4.30
C TRP A 47 -3.27 -6.45 2.84
N LEU A 48 -3.79 -5.64 1.93
CA LEU A 48 -3.53 -5.78 0.50
C LEU A 48 -2.23 -5.02 0.16
N HIS A 49 -1.14 -5.76 0.00
CA HIS A 49 0.18 -5.21 -0.28
C HIS A 49 0.49 -5.18 -1.78
N PHE A 50 0.43 -3.99 -2.36
CA PHE A 50 0.83 -3.77 -3.75
C PHE A 50 2.36 -3.71 -3.87
N PRO A 51 2.95 -4.38 -4.88
CA PRO A 51 4.38 -4.28 -5.14
C PRO A 51 4.84 -2.83 -5.22
N LYS A 52 5.97 -2.55 -4.55
CA LYS A 52 6.63 -1.23 -4.53
C LYS A 52 5.79 -0.08 -3.96
N SER A 53 4.73 -0.39 -3.20
CA SER A 53 3.89 0.59 -2.48
C SER A 53 4.17 0.62 -0.97
N GLY A 54 5.39 0.24 -0.56
CA GLY A 54 5.87 0.42 0.82
C GLY A 54 5.55 -0.72 1.79
N SER A 55 6.37 -1.78 1.77
CA SER A 55 6.28 -2.91 2.72
C SER A 55 6.36 -2.51 4.19
N SER A 56 6.96 -1.35 4.50
CA SER A 56 7.12 -0.85 5.87
C SER A 56 5.80 -0.57 6.59
N LEU A 57 4.67 -0.48 5.87
CA LEU A 57 3.34 -0.33 6.48
C LEU A 57 3.07 -1.43 7.51
N ILE A 58 3.59 -2.65 7.31
CA ILE A 58 3.40 -3.76 8.25
C ILE A 58 3.79 -3.39 9.67
N ASN A 59 4.88 -2.63 9.87
CA ASN A 59 5.33 -2.22 11.19
C ASN A 59 4.28 -1.37 11.90
N ALA A 60 3.62 -0.47 11.18
CA ALA A 60 2.55 0.32 11.77
C ALA A 60 1.32 -0.57 12.10
N LEU A 61 0.99 -1.53 11.24
CA LEU A 61 -0.16 -2.43 11.43
C LEU A 61 0.01 -3.39 12.61
N VAL A 62 1.14 -4.08 12.71
CA VAL A 62 1.38 -5.09 13.76
C VAL A 62 1.48 -4.47 15.15
N HIS A 63 1.84 -3.18 15.22
CA HIS A 63 1.92 -2.40 16.45
C HIS A 63 0.61 -1.68 16.82
N LEU A 64 -0.45 -1.80 16.02
CA LEU A 64 -1.77 -1.31 16.43
C LEU A 64 -2.27 -2.04 17.70
N PRO A 65 -3.08 -1.38 18.54
CA PRO A 65 -3.52 -1.95 19.80
C PRO A 65 -4.18 -3.33 19.64
N GLY A 66 -3.58 -4.36 20.23
CA GLY A 66 -4.12 -5.72 20.26
C GLY A 66 -3.82 -6.57 19.04
N VAL A 67 -3.26 -6.03 17.96
CA VAL A 67 -3.04 -6.77 16.70
C VAL A 67 -1.98 -7.86 16.87
N CYS A 68 -0.74 -7.50 17.21
CA CYS A 68 0.34 -8.46 17.50
C CYS A 68 1.03 -8.15 18.84
N PRO A 69 0.36 -8.37 19.99
CA PRO A 69 0.82 -7.90 21.29
C PRO A 69 2.15 -8.52 21.75
N LEU A 70 2.50 -9.69 21.22
CA LEU A 70 3.75 -10.39 21.57
C LEU A 70 4.97 -9.79 20.87
N LEU A 71 4.79 -8.95 19.85
CA LEU A 71 5.89 -8.34 19.11
C LEU A 71 6.55 -7.18 19.90
N GLY A 72 5.81 -6.56 20.81
CA GLY A 72 6.30 -5.41 21.60
C GLY A 72 6.62 -4.21 20.71
N ASN A 73 7.87 -3.76 20.73
CA ASN A 73 8.37 -2.65 19.90
C ASN A 73 9.41 -3.15 18.86
N LEU A 74 9.41 -4.45 18.53
CA LEU A 74 10.35 -4.99 17.56
C LEU A 74 9.97 -4.51 16.16
N THR A 75 10.95 -3.96 15.45
CA THR A 75 10.77 -3.59 14.04
C THR A 75 11.01 -4.82 13.17
N LEU A 76 10.03 -5.12 12.31
CA LEU A 76 10.15 -6.13 11.27
C LEU A 76 10.96 -5.56 10.10
N ASP A 77 12.14 -6.14 9.89
CA ASP A 77 13.08 -5.76 8.84
C ASP A 77 14.05 -6.90 8.50
N GLU A 78 14.97 -6.61 7.57
CA GLU A 78 16.03 -7.55 7.16
C GLU A 78 17.04 -7.85 8.28
N GLU A 79 17.28 -6.92 9.20
CA GLU A 79 18.22 -7.15 10.32
C GLU A 79 17.65 -8.21 11.30
N LEU A 80 16.35 -8.16 11.56
CA LEU A 80 15.67 -9.08 12.46
C LEU A 80 15.41 -10.45 11.83
N LEU A 81 14.96 -10.48 10.57
CA LEU A 81 14.42 -11.69 9.93
C LEU A 81 15.23 -12.19 8.74
N GLY A 82 16.29 -11.49 8.35
CA GLY A 82 17.12 -11.82 7.19
C GLY A 82 16.53 -11.37 5.85
N PRO A 83 17.13 -11.78 4.72
CA PRO A 83 16.62 -11.44 3.39
C PRO A 83 15.19 -11.96 3.21
N CYS A 84 14.40 -11.25 2.41
CA CYS A 84 12.99 -11.62 2.18
C CYS A 84 12.19 -11.69 3.49
N TRP A 85 12.50 -10.76 4.40
CA TRP A 85 11.96 -10.71 5.75
C TRP A 85 10.43 -10.73 5.79
N LEU A 86 9.76 -10.18 4.77
CA LEU A 86 8.30 -10.10 4.75
C LEU A 86 7.68 -11.47 4.45
N GLU A 87 8.28 -12.24 3.54
CA GLU A 87 7.93 -13.62 3.25
C GLU A 87 8.15 -14.51 4.48
N VAL A 88 9.32 -14.37 5.12
CA VAL A 88 9.67 -15.08 6.36
C VAL A 88 8.68 -14.74 7.48
N TRP A 89 8.34 -13.46 7.64
CA TRP A 89 7.33 -13.00 8.59
C TRP A 89 5.99 -13.71 8.40
N TYR A 90 5.45 -13.70 7.17
CA TYR A 90 4.16 -14.31 6.89
C TYR A 90 4.17 -15.83 7.10
N LYS A 91 5.23 -16.50 6.65
CA LYS A 91 5.39 -17.96 6.75
C LYS A 91 5.55 -18.42 8.19
N ASP A 92 6.44 -17.79 8.95
CA ASP A 92 6.96 -18.36 10.18
C ASP A 92 6.48 -17.66 11.45
N TYR A 93 6.03 -16.41 11.38
CA TYR A 93 5.82 -15.57 12.57
C TYR A 93 4.39 -15.01 12.70
N CYS A 94 3.74 -14.61 11.61
CA CYS A 94 2.45 -13.92 11.65
C CYS A 94 1.40 -14.66 12.50
N VAL A 95 1.13 -15.93 12.19
CA VAL A 95 0.13 -16.75 12.92
C VAL A 95 0.51 -17.04 14.38
N LYS A 96 1.79 -16.88 14.74
CA LYS A 96 2.30 -17.13 16.10
C LYS A 96 2.26 -15.88 16.97
N LEU A 97 2.44 -14.71 16.36
CA LEU A 97 2.62 -13.43 17.07
C LEU A 97 1.39 -12.52 17.00
N CYS A 98 0.50 -12.73 16.04
CA CYS A 98 -0.71 -11.92 15.84
C CYS A 98 -1.98 -12.69 16.20
N GLN A 99 -3.01 -11.95 16.62
CA GLN A 99 -4.32 -12.52 16.92
C GLN A 99 -5.13 -12.67 15.63
N ALA A 100 -5.65 -13.88 15.34
CA ALA A 100 -6.31 -14.18 14.07
C ALA A 100 -7.64 -13.42 13.86
N ASP A 101 -8.29 -12.97 14.94
CA ASP A 101 -9.47 -12.10 14.89
C ASP A 101 -9.12 -10.62 14.72
N LYS A 102 -7.83 -10.26 14.80
CA LYS A 102 -7.32 -8.89 14.71
C LYS A 102 -6.52 -8.64 13.43
N PHE A 103 -5.78 -9.63 12.95
CA PHE A 103 -4.97 -9.55 11.75
C PHE A 103 -5.10 -10.81 10.90
N SER A 104 -5.39 -10.62 9.62
CA SER A 104 -5.43 -11.72 8.66
C SER A 104 -4.00 -12.16 8.31
N CYS A 105 -3.60 -13.31 8.83
CA CYS A 105 -2.38 -14.01 8.41
C CYS A 105 -2.75 -15.08 7.38
N PRO A 106 -2.61 -14.81 6.07
CA PRO A 106 -2.99 -15.79 5.05
C PRO A 106 -2.18 -17.09 5.19
N PRO A 107 -2.83 -18.26 5.25
CA PRO A 107 -2.13 -19.54 5.38
C PRO A 107 -1.29 -19.80 4.13
N ASN A 108 -0.11 -20.39 4.33
CA ASN A 108 0.86 -20.70 3.26
C ASN A 108 1.25 -19.47 2.43
N ALA A 109 1.36 -18.30 3.07
CA ALA A 109 1.71 -17.03 2.44
C ALA A 109 3.20 -16.82 2.21
N SER A 110 3.80 -17.61 1.31
CA SER A 110 5.15 -17.35 0.81
C SER A 110 5.26 -16.09 -0.07
N LEU A 111 4.15 -15.40 -0.34
CA LEU A 111 4.10 -14.26 -1.26
C LEU A 111 3.25 -13.14 -0.67
N PRO A 112 3.82 -11.95 -0.43
CA PRO A 112 3.12 -10.85 0.20
C PRO A 112 2.24 -10.06 -0.79
N HIS A 113 2.47 -10.21 -2.10
CA HIS A 113 1.77 -9.47 -3.16
C HIS A 113 0.59 -10.26 -3.75
N ARG A 114 -0.34 -10.71 -2.93
CA ARG A 114 -1.48 -11.53 -3.39
C ARG A 114 -2.66 -10.68 -3.86
N PRO A 115 -3.40 -11.16 -4.87
CA PRO A 115 -4.70 -10.62 -5.17
C PRO A 115 -5.71 -10.87 -4.04
N MET A 116 -6.75 -10.05 -4.06
CA MET A 116 -7.90 -10.18 -3.18
C MET A 116 -8.52 -11.58 -3.30
N VAL A 117 -9.03 -12.11 -2.20
CA VAL A 117 -9.57 -13.48 -2.16
C VAL A 117 -11.08 -13.43 -2.34
N ASN A 118 -11.75 -12.58 -1.56
CA ASN A 118 -13.20 -12.42 -1.57
C ASN A 118 -13.55 -11.00 -1.11
N PHE A 119 -13.83 -10.11 -2.08
CA PHE A 119 -14.14 -8.72 -1.77
C PHE A 119 -15.31 -8.57 -0.80
N SER A 120 -16.35 -9.40 -0.94
CA SER A 120 -17.55 -9.29 -0.11
C SER A 120 -17.26 -9.57 1.36
N ALA A 121 -16.36 -10.52 1.65
CA ALA A 121 -15.94 -10.86 3.01
C ALA A 121 -14.90 -9.87 3.57
N GLN A 122 -14.06 -9.31 2.70
CA GLN A 122 -12.98 -8.39 3.10
C GLN A 122 -13.44 -6.92 3.15
N LYS A 123 -14.64 -6.60 2.66
CA LYS A 123 -15.18 -5.24 2.63
C LYS A 123 -15.25 -4.64 4.03
N GLY A 124 -14.53 -3.54 4.25
CA GLY A 124 -14.44 -2.86 5.55
C GLY A 124 -13.27 -3.33 6.41
N HIS A 125 -12.49 -4.31 5.93
CA HIS A 125 -11.33 -4.88 6.61
C HIS A 125 -10.02 -4.60 5.88
N LEU A 126 -10.10 -4.20 4.60
CA LEU A 126 -8.92 -3.99 3.76
C LEU A 126 -8.12 -2.77 4.22
N VAL A 127 -6.81 -2.93 4.32
CA VAL A 127 -5.86 -1.83 4.55
C VAL A 127 -4.78 -1.89 3.48
N GLY A 128 -4.28 -0.74 3.04
CA GLY A 128 -3.22 -0.72 2.03
C GLY A 128 -2.64 0.65 1.77
N MET A 129 -1.43 0.63 1.21
CA MET A 129 -0.75 1.81 0.66
C MET A 129 -0.84 1.75 -0.86
N PHE A 130 -1.19 2.88 -1.46
CA PHE A 130 -1.19 3.05 -2.91
C PHE A 130 -0.02 3.94 -3.32
N ARG A 131 0.37 3.87 -4.57
CA ARG A 131 1.48 4.64 -5.13
C ARG A 131 1.11 5.11 -6.52
N ASP A 132 1.62 6.27 -6.92
CA ASP A 132 1.56 6.74 -8.29
C ASP A 132 2.03 5.62 -9.24
N PRO A 133 1.24 5.26 -10.28
CA PRO A 133 1.54 4.11 -11.11
C PRO A 133 2.90 4.19 -11.81
N ASP A 134 3.28 5.36 -12.33
CA ASP A 134 4.54 5.54 -13.05
C ASP A 134 5.73 5.44 -12.08
N GLN A 135 5.59 6.04 -10.89
CA GLN A 135 6.55 5.88 -9.80
C GLN A 135 6.66 4.42 -9.34
N ARG A 136 5.56 3.67 -9.32
CA ARG A 136 5.52 2.24 -8.97
C ARG A 136 6.27 1.41 -9.99
N ILE A 137 6.06 1.66 -11.29
CA ILE A 137 6.81 1.01 -12.38
C ILE A 137 8.30 1.31 -12.27
N LEU A 138 8.69 2.58 -12.16
CA LEU A 138 10.11 2.96 -12.06
C LEU A 138 10.78 2.39 -10.82
N SER A 139 10.07 2.36 -9.69
CA SER A 139 10.53 1.73 -8.46
C SER A 139 10.75 0.23 -8.62
N GLY A 140 9.89 -0.47 -9.37
CA GLY A 140 10.06 -1.89 -9.69
C GLY A 140 11.21 -2.14 -10.65
N TYR A 141 11.33 -1.30 -11.68
CA TYR A 141 12.40 -1.40 -12.68
C TYR A 141 13.78 -1.19 -12.08
N HIS A 142 13.92 -0.20 -11.19
CA HIS A 142 15.20 0.16 -10.55
C HIS A 142 15.51 -0.66 -9.28
N ASP A 143 14.68 -1.63 -8.93
CA ASP A 143 14.94 -2.55 -7.82
C ASP A 143 15.93 -3.64 -8.24
N ASP A 144 17.23 -3.37 -8.06
CA ASP A 144 18.30 -4.32 -8.37
C ASP A 144 18.35 -5.54 -7.44
N PHE A 145 17.71 -5.45 -6.26
CA PHE A 145 17.71 -6.54 -5.28
C PHE A 145 16.71 -7.61 -5.69
N ASN A 146 15.43 -7.23 -5.87
CA ASN A 146 14.41 -8.16 -6.35
C ASN A 146 14.50 -8.40 -7.87
N ASN A 147 15.10 -7.46 -8.60
CA ASN A 147 15.30 -7.47 -10.04
C ASN A 147 14.05 -7.93 -10.83
N PHE A 148 12.90 -7.33 -10.55
CA PHE A 148 11.62 -7.65 -11.20
C PHE A 148 11.67 -7.54 -12.73
N ALA A 149 12.58 -6.73 -13.25
CA ALA A 149 12.79 -6.52 -14.68
C ALA A 149 13.79 -7.52 -15.30
N ALA A 150 14.31 -8.49 -14.55
CA ALA A 150 15.25 -9.48 -15.07
C ALA A 150 14.69 -10.24 -16.28
N VAL A 151 15.52 -10.42 -17.31
CA VAL A 151 15.22 -11.33 -18.42
C VAL A 151 15.05 -12.74 -17.86
N GLY A 152 13.94 -13.40 -18.18
CA GLY A 152 13.63 -14.75 -17.67
C GLY A 152 13.10 -14.77 -16.23
N TYR A 153 12.73 -13.62 -15.64
CA TYR A 153 12.20 -13.54 -14.28
C TYR A 153 11.07 -14.54 -13.98
N ILE A 154 10.14 -14.76 -14.93
CA ILE A 154 9.09 -15.79 -14.79
C ILE A 154 9.69 -17.18 -14.74
N ASP A 155 10.62 -17.49 -15.63
CA ASP A 155 11.17 -18.83 -15.73
C ASP A 155 11.95 -19.16 -14.45
N HIS A 156 12.64 -18.18 -13.86
CA HIS A 156 13.28 -18.30 -12.55
C HIS A 156 12.29 -18.41 -11.38
N LEU A 157 11.24 -17.57 -11.32
CA LEU A 157 10.23 -17.68 -10.27
C LEU A 157 9.44 -18.99 -10.33
N VAL A 158 9.10 -19.46 -11.54
CA VAL A 158 8.27 -20.64 -11.76
C VAL A 158 9.09 -21.92 -11.61
N GLU A 159 10.34 -21.96 -12.07
CA GLU A 159 11.22 -23.11 -11.84
C GLU A 159 11.63 -23.21 -10.37
N ASP A 160 12.03 -22.12 -9.71
CA ASP A 160 12.43 -22.15 -8.29
C ASP A 160 11.21 -22.45 -7.39
N MET A 161 10.09 -21.72 -7.50
CA MET A 161 8.96 -21.92 -6.57
C MET A 161 8.17 -23.23 -6.76
N LEU A 162 8.22 -23.85 -7.94
CA LEU A 162 7.49 -25.10 -8.20
C LEU A 162 8.37 -26.36 -8.03
N SER A 163 9.70 -26.24 -8.06
CA SER A 163 10.59 -27.41 -8.04
C SER A 163 11.17 -27.77 -6.67
N ASP A 164 11.18 -26.86 -5.70
CA ASP A 164 11.71 -27.15 -4.37
C ASP A 164 10.88 -26.51 -3.23
N PRO A 165 10.06 -27.28 -2.49
CA PRO A 165 9.34 -26.78 -1.32
C PRO A 165 10.24 -26.47 -0.11
N ASP A 166 11.50 -26.91 -0.15
CA ASP A 166 12.54 -26.68 0.87
C ASP A 166 13.58 -25.65 0.41
N LEU A 167 13.35 -24.94 -0.73
CA LEU A 167 14.27 -23.94 -1.26
C LEU A 167 14.68 -22.99 -0.14
N ASP A 168 15.98 -23.00 0.12
CA ASP A 168 16.63 -22.30 1.19
C ASP A 168 16.33 -20.80 1.05
N MET A 169 15.39 -20.32 1.86
CA MET A 169 14.97 -18.92 1.92
C MET A 169 16.14 -17.99 2.29
N GLU A 170 17.32 -18.52 2.62
CA GLU A 170 18.56 -17.76 2.81
C GLU A 170 18.87 -16.82 1.64
N ASN A 171 18.32 -17.03 0.43
CA ASN A 171 18.53 -16.08 -0.66
C ASN A 171 17.42 -16.09 -1.73
N CYS A 172 16.18 -15.71 -1.37
CA CYS A 172 15.05 -15.72 -2.31
C CYS A 172 15.19 -14.77 -3.53
N THR A 173 16.24 -13.94 -3.56
CA THR A 173 16.56 -13.04 -4.67
C THR A 173 17.90 -13.35 -5.35
N ALA A 174 18.63 -14.38 -4.90
CA ALA A 174 19.96 -14.72 -5.45
C ALA A 174 19.93 -15.00 -6.95
N SER A 175 18.92 -15.75 -7.39
CA SER A 175 18.83 -16.28 -8.74
C SER A 175 18.58 -15.18 -9.77
N VAL A 176 18.00 -14.05 -9.35
CA VAL A 176 17.65 -12.93 -10.25
C VAL A 176 18.58 -11.72 -10.10
N ARG A 177 19.35 -11.63 -9.02
CA ARG A 177 20.27 -10.51 -8.78
C ARG A 177 21.38 -10.46 -9.84
N GLY A 178 21.54 -9.30 -10.48
CA GLY A 178 22.58 -9.06 -11.47
C GLY A 178 22.28 -9.60 -12.87
N LEU A 179 21.12 -10.24 -13.07
CA LEU A 179 20.63 -10.55 -14.41
C LEU A 179 20.33 -9.27 -15.19
N ALA A 180 20.53 -9.33 -16.52
CA ALA A 180 20.19 -8.23 -17.41
C ALA A 180 18.69 -7.93 -17.33
N LYS A 181 18.33 -6.65 -17.38
CA LYS A 181 16.93 -6.20 -17.39
C LYS A 181 16.37 -6.18 -18.81
N VAL A 182 15.09 -6.46 -18.95
CA VAL A 182 14.33 -6.18 -20.18
C VAL A 182 14.29 -4.65 -20.43
N PRO A 183 14.03 -4.20 -21.66
CA PRO A 183 13.80 -2.78 -21.93
C PRO A 183 12.69 -2.20 -21.04
N ILE A 184 12.87 -0.96 -20.58
CA ILE A 184 11.96 -0.34 -19.60
C ILE A 184 10.51 -0.29 -20.06
N LEU A 185 10.26 -0.03 -21.35
CA LEU A 185 8.90 0.03 -21.90
C LEU A 185 8.26 -1.36 -21.99
N ASP A 186 9.04 -2.42 -22.22
CA ASP A 186 8.53 -3.79 -22.21
C ASP A 186 8.16 -4.21 -20.78
N PHE A 187 8.98 -3.82 -19.80
CA PHE A 187 8.68 -4.00 -18.38
C PHE A 187 7.40 -3.25 -17.98
N ALA A 188 7.31 -1.97 -18.35
CA ALA A 188 6.17 -1.11 -18.04
C ALA A 188 4.86 -1.70 -18.59
N GLU A 189 4.85 -2.12 -19.86
CA GLU A 189 3.68 -2.74 -20.50
C GLU A 189 3.29 -4.07 -19.82
N ALA A 190 4.26 -4.88 -19.39
CA ALA A 190 3.99 -6.13 -18.67
C ALA A 190 3.42 -5.89 -17.25
N TRP A 191 3.83 -4.81 -16.60
CA TRP A 191 3.40 -4.45 -15.24
C TRP A 191 2.13 -3.58 -15.18
N LYS A 192 1.67 -3.11 -16.34
CA LYS A 192 0.50 -2.25 -16.51
C LYS A 192 -0.77 -2.82 -15.89
N GLY A 193 -1.49 -2.05 -15.07
CA GLY A 193 -2.72 -2.50 -14.43
C GLY A 193 -2.49 -3.52 -13.30
N GLY A 194 -1.35 -3.46 -12.62
CA GLY A 194 -0.96 -4.42 -11.58
C GLY A 194 -1.77 -4.26 -10.29
N MET A 195 -2.06 -3.02 -9.89
CA MET A 195 -2.93 -2.75 -8.75
C MET A 195 -4.37 -3.15 -9.06
N THR A 196 -4.83 -2.82 -10.26
CA THR A 196 -6.14 -3.21 -10.78
C THR A 196 -6.32 -4.73 -10.69
N TYR A 197 -5.34 -5.50 -11.16
CA TYR A 197 -5.38 -6.96 -11.12
C TYR A 197 -5.53 -7.52 -9.71
N GLN A 198 -4.76 -7.01 -8.74
CA GLN A 198 -4.88 -7.43 -7.33
C GLN A 198 -6.25 -7.15 -6.73
N LEU A 199 -6.91 -6.07 -7.17
CA LEU A 199 -8.19 -5.66 -6.62
C LEU A 199 -9.37 -6.44 -7.19
N VAL A 200 -9.33 -6.86 -8.46
CA VAL A 200 -10.48 -7.49 -9.12
C VAL A 200 -10.37 -8.99 -9.30
N THR A 201 -9.17 -9.56 -9.21
CA THR A 201 -8.97 -10.99 -9.51
C THR A 201 -9.05 -11.81 -8.23
N GLU A 202 -10.19 -12.45 -8.03
CA GLU A 202 -10.42 -13.37 -6.91
C GLU A 202 -9.88 -14.76 -7.24
N HIS A 203 -9.04 -15.32 -6.36
CA HIS A 203 -8.41 -16.64 -6.51
C HIS A 203 -7.67 -16.89 -7.85
N PRO A 204 -6.70 -16.05 -8.21
CA PRO A 204 -6.03 -16.18 -9.51
C PRO A 204 -5.14 -17.39 -9.62
N THR A 205 -5.00 -17.88 -10.85
CA THR A 205 -4.07 -18.94 -11.23
C THR A 205 -2.66 -18.42 -11.55
N THR A 206 -2.48 -17.10 -11.67
CA THR A 206 -1.20 -16.43 -11.93
C THR A 206 -0.90 -15.44 -10.80
N GLN A 207 0.38 -15.27 -10.45
CA GLN A 207 0.75 -14.31 -9.40
C GLN A 207 0.57 -12.88 -9.90
N THR A 208 0.38 -11.91 -9.00
CA THR A 208 0.28 -10.47 -9.38
C THR A 208 1.48 -10.00 -10.18
N LEU A 209 2.66 -10.50 -9.81
CA LEU A 209 3.92 -10.09 -10.40
C LEU A 209 4.24 -10.82 -11.71
N ASP A 210 3.37 -11.73 -12.16
CA ASP A 210 3.59 -12.51 -13.37
C ASP A 210 3.33 -11.66 -14.63
N PRO A 211 4.34 -11.38 -15.49
CA PRO A 211 4.16 -10.76 -16.80
C PRO A 211 3.14 -11.45 -17.72
N LYS A 212 2.84 -12.74 -17.50
CA LYS A 212 1.84 -13.50 -18.26
C LYS A 212 0.42 -13.36 -17.69
N ARG A 213 0.22 -12.59 -16.61
CA ARG A 213 -1.12 -12.35 -16.08
C ARG A 213 -2.03 -11.71 -17.15
N PRO A 214 -3.35 -11.94 -17.08
CA PRO A 214 -4.30 -11.28 -17.97
C PRO A 214 -4.12 -9.76 -17.97
N ARG A 215 -4.22 -9.15 -19.16
CA ARG A 215 -4.24 -7.69 -19.28
C ARG A 215 -5.52 -7.14 -18.68
N MET A 216 -5.39 -6.11 -17.86
CA MET A 216 -6.53 -5.43 -17.25
C MET A 216 -7.12 -4.39 -18.21
N THR A 217 -8.44 -4.26 -18.17
CA THR A 217 -9.19 -3.29 -18.96
C THR A 217 -9.57 -2.08 -18.11
N HIS A 218 -10.03 -1.01 -18.76
CA HIS A 218 -10.58 0.14 -18.05
C HIS A 218 -11.84 -0.21 -17.24
N ALA A 219 -12.62 -1.22 -17.65
CA ALA A 219 -13.78 -1.68 -16.88
C ALA A 219 -13.33 -2.37 -15.56
N ASP A 220 -12.25 -3.13 -15.62
CA ASP A 220 -11.62 -3.72 -14.42
C ASP A 220 -11.11 -2.62 -13.50
N ALA A 221 -10.49 -1.57 -14.05
CA ALA A 221 -10.00 -0.44 -13.28
C ALA A 221 -11.12 0.33 -12.56
N GLU A 222 -12.28 0.49 -13.20
CA GLU A 222 -13.45 1.12 -12.57
C GLU A 222 -14.01 0.27 -11.42
N GLU A 223 -14.05 -1.06 -11.57
CA GLU A 223 -14.45 -1.96 -10.49
C GLU A 223 -13.41 -1.94 -9.35
N ALA A 224 -12.11 -1.95 -9.67
CA ALA A 224 -11.04 -1.78 -8.69
C ALA A 224 -11.19 -0.45 -7.92
N ALA A 225 -11.40 0.66 -8.62
CA ALA A 225 -11.65 1.97 -8.02
C ALA A 225 -12.90 2.00 -7.13
N ARG A 226 -13.96 1.26 -7.48
CA ARG A 226 -15.14 1.09 -6.64
C ARG A 226 -14.79 0.29 -5.37
N ARG A 227 -14.02 -0.79 -5.48
CA ARG A 227 -13.56 -1.59 -4.34
C ARG A 227 -12.68 -0.78 -3.38
N VAL A 228 -11.81 0.09 -3.90
CA VAL A 228 -11.04 1.04 -3.07
C VAL A 228 -11.97 1.96 -2.27
N ARG A 229 -12.93 2.59 -2.94
CA ARG A 229 -13.87 3.54 -2.32
C ARG A 229 -14.77 2.92 -1.26
N GLU A 230 -15.14 1.65 -1.43
CA GLU A 230 -16.15 1.00 -0.58
C GLU A 230 -15.61 -0.06 0.38
N GLY A 231 -14.41 -0.58 0.14
CA GLY A 231 -13.91 -1.79 0.81
C GLY A 231 -12.75 -1.57 1.77
N PHE A 232 -12.02 -0.46 1.67
CA PHE A 232 -10.88 -0.21 2.53
C PHE A 232 -11.28 0.48 3.82
N ALA A 233 -10.84 -0.10 4.94
CA ALA A 233 -10.85 0.52 6.25
C ALA A 233 -9.79 1.64 6.33
N PHE A 234 -8.65 1.46 5.66
CA PHE A 234 -7.57 2.44 5.59
C PHE A 234 -6.93 2.45 4.20
N VAL A 235 -6.71 3.66 3.68
CA VAL A 235 -6.02 3.93 2.42
C VAL A 235 -4.95 4.96 2.71
N GLY A 236 -3.69 4.60 2.53
CA GLY A 236 -2.56 5.53 2.54
C GLY A 236 -1.95 5.73 1.15
N ILE A 237 -1.14 6.77 1.00
CA ILE A 237 -0.44 7.15 -0.23
C ILE A 237 1.06 7.17 0.04
N THR A 238 1.83 6.48 -0.79
CA THR A 238 3.27 6.27 -0.61
C THR A 238 4.02 7.60 -0.65
N GLU A 239 3.64 8.49 -1.57
CA GLU A 239 4.17 9.84 -1.75
C GLU A 239 3.87 10.75 -0.54
N GLU A 240 2.88 10.38 0.27
CA GLU A 240 2.45 11.10 1.48
C GLU A 240 2.62 10.19 2.71
N TRP A 241 3.76 9.49 2.79
CA TRP A 241 4.03 8.45 3.79
C TRP A 241 3.76 8.93 5.22
N ASP A 242 4.36 10.06 5.59
CA ASP A 242 4.27 10.63 6.94
C ASP A 242 2.82 10.97 7.34
N LEU A 243 2.05 11.54 6.41
CA LEU A 243 0.64 11.81 6.63
C LEU A 243 -0.18 10.51 6.68
N SER A 244 0.19 9.49 5.89
CA SER A 244 -0.45 8.18 5.90
C SER A 244 -0.28 7.46 7.24
N MET A 245 0.93 7.46 7.80
CA MET A 245 1.18 6.87 9.13
C MET A 245 0.43 7.63 10.23
N CYS A 246 0.50 8.97 10.22
CA CYS A 246 -0.26 9.77 11.17
C CYS A 246 -1.77 9.53 11.03
N LEU A 247 -2.30 9.45 9.80
CA LEU A 247 -3.70 9.14 9.54
C LEU A 247 -4.08 7.78 10.11
N LEU A 248 -3.27 6.75 9.90
CA LEU A 248 -3.51 5.41 10.46
C LEU A 248 -3.70 5.48 11.98
N HIS A 249 -2.79 6.15 12.69
CA HIS A 249 -2.88 6.30 14.14
C HIS A 249 -4.04 7.18 14.60
N LYS A 250 -4.41 8.22 13.84
CA LYS A 250 -5.63 8.99 14.11
C LYS A 250 -6.89 8.18 13.84
N MET A 251 -6.84 7.21 12.93
CA MET A 251 -7.94 6.32 12.57
C MET A 251 -8.15 5.20 13.58
N PHE A 252 -7.09 4.50 13.97
CA PHE A 252 -7.16 3.26 14.74
C PHE A 252 -6.52 3.35 16.12
N GLY A 253 -5.90 4.48 16.46
CA GLY A 253 -5.22 4.68 17.73
C GLY A 253 -3.80 4.13 17.72
N GLY A 254 -3.33 3.73 18.90
CA GLY A 254 -1.93 3.36 19.10
C GLY A 254 -1.00 4.56 19.17
N VAL A 255 0.22 4.32 19.63
CA VAL A 255 1.27 5.35 19.71
C VAL A 255 2.10 5.24 18.43
N CYS A 256 2.29 6.38 17.76
CA CYS A 256 3.24 6.50 16.66
C CYS A 256 4.62 6.00 17.11
N GLN A 257 5.22 5.10 16.36
CA GLN A 257 6.57 4.61 16.59
C GLN A 257 7.50 5.16 15.53
N ALA A 258 8.77 5.33 15.88
CA ALA A 258 9.74 5.83 14.93
C ALA A 258 9.96 4.86 13.74
N SER A 259 9.79 3.56 13.95
CA SER A 259 9.82 2.54 12.89
C SER A 259 8.77 2.77 11.81
N ASP A 260 7.65 3.43 12.13
CA ASP A 260 6.57 3.69 11.19
C ASP A 260 6.99 4.67 10.10
N PHE A 261 7.98 5.52 10.39
CA PHE A 261 8.46 6.60 9.51
C PHE A 261 9.79 6.27 8.82
N ILE A 262 10.26 5.02 8.92
CA ILE A 262 11.52 4.59 8.30
C ILE A 262 11.20 3.65 7.14
N ASN A 263 11.82 3.93 5.98
CA ASN A 263 11.82 2.98 4.88
C ASN A 263 12.76 1.81 5.19
N MET A 264 12.17 0.67 5.57
CA MET A 264 12.87 -0.59 5.86
C MET A 264 13.10 -1.46 4.61
N ASN A 265 12.63 -1.01 3.45
CA ASN A 265 12.82 -1.69 2.17
C ASN A 265 13.27 -0.70 1.07
N PRO A 266 14.42 -0.02 1.26
CA PRO A 266 14.90 0.96 0.29
C PRO A 266 15.34 0.30 -1.01
N THR A 267 14.96 0.90 -2.14
CA THR A 267 15.52 0.52 -3.44
C THR A 267 17.03 0.81 -3.42
N TYR A 268 17.87 -0.18 -3.71
CA TYR A 268 19.32 -0.05 -3.63
C TYR A 268 19.83 0.90 -4.73
N HIS A 269 20.22 2.13 -4.35
CA HIS A 269 21.19 3.05 -5.00
C HIS A 269 21.25 4.41 -4.27
N GLY A 270 21.05 4.43 -2.94
CA GLY A 270 21.13 5.66 -2.15
C GLY A 270 20.04 6.70 -2.45
N LYS A 271 19.03 6.34 -3.25
CA LYS A 271 17.82 7.12 -3.44
C LYS A 271 16.94 6.95 -2.20
N SER A 272 16.60 8.06 -1.53
CA SER A 272 15.68 8.03 -0.40
C SER A 272 14.27 7.72 -0.90
N ALA A 273 13.41 7.19 -0.01
CA ALA A 273 11.98 7.03 -0.27
C ALA A 273 11.29 8.36 -0.66
N GLU A 274 11.92 9.47 -0.30
CA GLU A 274 11.44 10.85 -0.43
C GLU A 274 11.72 11.46 -1.81
N MET A 275 12.49 10.78 -2.67
CA MET A 275 12.79 11.28 -4.02
C MET A 275 12.01 10.50 -5.08
N ASP A 276 11.25 11.23 -5.88
CA ASP A 276 10.55 10.67 -7.04
C ASP A 276 11.54 10.27 -8.15
N TYR A 277 11.15 9.29 -8.96
CA TYR A 277 11.85 8.89 -10.18
C TYR A 277 11.56 9.89 -11.29
N ASP A 278 12.55 10.08 -12.17
CA ASP A 278 12.37 10.89 -13.36
C ASP A 278 11.48 10.12 -14.36
N THR A 279 10.22 10.53 -14.46
CA THR A 279 9.24 9.87 -15.33
C THR A 279 9.54 10.06 -16.81
N SER A 280 10.49 10.93 -17.19
CA SER A 280 10.93 11.04 -18.58
C SER A 280 11.59 9.76 -19.12
N GLU A 281 12.10 8.89 -18.23
CA GLU A 281 12.59 7.54 -18.57
C GLU A 281 11.51 6.66 -19.23
N LEU A 282 10.23 6.94 -18.96
CA LEU A 282 9.10 6.22 -19.57
C LEU A 282 8.74 6.75 -20.96
N HIS A 283 9.44 7.77 -21.49
CA HIS A 283 9.24 8.29 -22.84
C HIS A 283 7.77 8.65 -23.17
N GLY A 284 7.02 9.12 -22.17
CA GLY A 284 5.60 9.47 -22.31
C GLY A 284 4.63 8.28 -22.22
N TRP A 285 5.13 7.07 -21.95
CA TRP A 285 4.30 5.96 -21.52
C TRP A 285 3.70 6.24 -20.13
N HIS A 286 2.48 5.77 -19.90
CA HIS A 286 1.75 5.93 -18.65
C HIS A 286 0.83 4.72 -18.39
N ASP A 287 0.71 4.30 -17.13
CA ASP A 287 -0.23 3.26 -16.71
C ASP A 287 -1.64 3.83 -16.48
N ASP A 288 -2.32 4.15 -17.59
CA ASP A 288 -3.68 4.68 -17.60
C ASP A 288 -4.74 3.76 -16.93
N VAL A 289 -4.43 2.48 -16.74
CA VAL A 289 -5.32 1.53 -16.07
C VAL A 289 -5.21 1.69 -14.56
N ASP A 290 -3.99 1.62 -14.01
CA ASP A 290 -3.79 1.81 -12.57
C ASP A 290 -3.99 3.26 -12.12
N GLU A 291 -3.89 4.24 -13.02
CA GLU A 291 -4.19 5.65 -12.72
C GLU A 291 -5.62 5.83 -12.20
N VAL A 292 -6.60 5.10 -12.76
CA VAL A 292 -8.00 5.13 -12.29
C VAL A 292 -8.10 4.64 -10.84
N VAL A 293 -7.33 3.62 -10.47
CA VAL A 293 -7.27 3.08 -9.11
C VAL A 293 -6.59 4.07 -8.17
N TYR A 294 -5.45 4.62 -8.58
CA TYR A 294 -4.69 5.57 -7.78
C TYR A 294 -5.48 6.85 -7.52
N ALA A 295 -6.16 7.39 -8.54
CA ALA A 295 -7.04 8.54 -8.38
C ALA A 295 -8.18 8.29 -7.36
N ALA A 296 -8.75 7.09 -7.36
CA ALA A 296 -9.75 6.70 -6.36
C ALA A 296 -9.16 6.61 -4.96
N ALA A 297 -7.98 6.02 -4.80
CA ALA A 297 -7.25 5.94 -3.54
C ALA A 297 -6.92 7.33 -2.99
N LEU A 298 -6.40 8.23 -3.83
CA LEU A 298 -6.08 9.61 -3.48
C LEU A 298 -7.33 10.39 -3.03
N GLY A 299 -8.49 10.13 -3.67
CA GLY A 299 -9.78 10.65 -3.25
C GLY A 299 -10.17 10.22 -1.84
N VAL A 300 -10.07 8.92 -1.54
CA VAL A 300 -10.36 8.37 -0.19
C VAL A 300 -9.39 8.92 0.84
N PHE A 301 -8.09 8.94 0.54
CA PHE A 301 -7.05 9.46 1.42
C PHE A 301 -7.31 10.92 1.80
N ARG A 302 -7.53 11.80 0.82
CA ARG A 302 -7.82 13.22 1.05
C ARG A 302 -9.10 13.44 1.87
N GLN A 303 -10.14 12.66 1.60
CA GLN A 303 -11.37 12.70 2.40
C GLN A 303 -11.11 12.32 3.86
N ASN A 304 -10.30 11.29 4.09
CA ASN A 304 -9.92 10.84 5.43
C ASN A 304 -9.04 11.87 6.15
N LEU A 305 -8.10 12.53 5.45
CA LEU A 305 -7.31 13.61 6.05
C LEU A 305 -8.21 14.70 6.64
N ILE A 306 -9.24 15.11 5.89
CA ILE A 306 -10.23 16.10 6.35
C ILE A 306 -11.07 15.53 7.50
N ALA A 307 -11.60 14.32 7.33
CA ALA A 307 -12.50 13.69 8.30
C ALA A 307 -11.86 13.49 9.68
N TYR A 308 -10.56 13.20 9.70
CA TYR A 308 -9.79 12.93 10.92
C TYR A 308 -8.88 14.09 11.34
N ASN A 309 -9.05 15.27 10.73
CA ASN A 309 -8.27 16.48 11.01
C ASN A 309 -6.76 16.24 11.01
N VAL A 310 -6.28 15.58 9.95
CA VAL A 310 -4.88 15.24 9.74
C VAL A 310 -4.22 16.29 8.84
N SER A 311 -3.11 16.82 9.33
CA SER A 311 -2.23 17.75 8.62
C SER A 311 -0.83 17.62 9.23
N HIS A 312 0.22 18.10 8.56
CA HIS A 312 1.57 18.07 9.12
C HIS A 312 1.63 18.76 10.50
N GLU A 313 0.87 19.83 10.70
CA GLU A 313 0.74 20.50 11.99
C GLU A 313 0.08 19.60 13.05
N ALA A 314 -1.02 18.93 12.73
CA ALA A 314 -1.70 18.02 13.65
C ALA A 314 -0.90 16.74 13.96
N CYS A 315 0.11 16.44 13.14
CA CYS A 315 0.96 15.25 13.20
C CYS A 315 2.33 15.49 13.84
N ARG A 316 2.65 16.72 14.30
CA ARG A 316 3.96 17.07 14.87
C ARG A 316 4.43 16.11 15.96
N ASP A 317 3.54 15.61 16.80
CA ASP A 317 3.91 14.69 17.88
C ASP A 317 4.41 13.34 17.34
N CYS A 318 3.80 12.82 16.28
CA CYS A 318 4.27 11.60 15.61
C CYS A 318 5.64 11.82 14.97
N TYR A 319 5.84 12.96 14.30
CA TYR A 319 7.12 13.29 13.66
C TYR A 319 8.24 13.50 14.68
N ARG A 320 7.93 14.02 15.87
CA ARG A 320 8.91 14.15 16.95
C ARG A 320 9.42 12.79 17.43
N ILE A 321 8.53 11.80 17.55
CA ILE A 321 8.92 10.44 17.91
C ILE A 321 9.86 9.84 16.84
N ALA A 322 9.58 10.07 15.56
CA ALA A 322 10.45 9.66 14.46
C ALA A 322 11.85 10.30 14.55
N ALA A 323 11.92 11.59 14.90
CA ALA A 323 13.18 12.33 15.03
C ALA A 323 14.06 11.83 16.20
N ASP A 324 13.45 11.32 17.28
CA ASP A 324 14.18 10.87 18.48
C ASP A 324 15.01 9.59 18.23
N LEU A 325 14.64 8.72 17.28
CA LEU A 325 15.54 7.64 16.79
C LEU A 325 16.53 8.16 15.73
N GLY A 326 16.13 9.18 14.98
CA GLY A 326 16.96 9.89 14.01
C GLY A 326 18.22 10.49 14.63
N GLY A 327 18.23 10.85 15.91
CA GLY A 327 19.44 11.29 16.64
C GLY A 327 20.60 10.28 16.65
N SER A 328 20.36 9.02 16.31
CA SER A 328 21.41 7.99 16.16
C SER A 328 21.85 7.75 14.71
N LYS A 329 21.10 8.24 13.71
CA LYS A 329 21.41 8.10 12.26
C LYS A 329 21.59 9.44 11.51
N GLN A 330 21.26 10.60 12.10
CA GLN A 330 21.36 11.97 11.54
C GLN A 330 22.77 12.58 11.54
N LEU A 331 23.81 11.76 11.50
CA LEU A 331 25.17 12.25 11.22
C LEU A 331 25.60 12.01 9.76
N ARG A 332 24.65 11.89 8.82
CA ARG A 332 24.96 11.86 7.39
C ARG A 332 24.01 12.74 6.57
N LYS A 333 24.65 13.73 5.92
CA LYS A 333 24.15 14.72 4.94
C LYS A 333 23.53 15.97 5.58
N HIS A 334 24.34 16.81 6.24
CA HIS A 334 24.95 18.05 5.70
C HIS A 334 23.90 19.12 5.29
N ILE A 335 24.06 20.39 5.66
CA ILE A 335 24.86 21.36 4.87
C ILE A 335 24.73 21.13 3.36
#